data_AF-A0A383W7K1-F1
#
_entry.id   AF-A0A383W7K1-F1
#
_cell.length_a   1.000
_cell.length_b   1.000
_cell.length_c   1.000
_cell.angle_alpha   90.00
_cell.angle_beta   90.00
_cell.angle_gamma   90.00
#
_symmetry.space_group_name_H-M   'P 1'
#
loop_
_entity.id
_entity.type
_entity.pdbx_description
1 polymer ?
#
loop_
_entity_poly.entity_id
_entity_poly.type
_entity_poly.pdbx_seq_one_letter_code
_entity_poly.pdbx_strand_id
1 'polypeptide(L)'
;MGLSSSSSSSSSSSSSSSSSSSRTACRTQWLRHDFSRIAAYENLLRRVMLAAPKAALLALDAFMFGSYNATNAGGQQVQLAEPYYNSGEEMHAMLTKRYRLPLTSARDAAYDYMYSGQSAQLASGLGATYEQLMQDPRHPTALGASSTAEALLHMRHGSCWLHSWLKLQLAVKQQQQQQQQQILHSRRLCPGQ
;
A
#
# COMPACT_ATOMS: atom_id res chain seq x y z
N MET A 1 51.78 11.35 50.60
CA MET A 1 51.15 11.12 49.28
C MET A 1 49.67 11.44 49.43
N GLY A 2 49.25 12.63 48.99
CA GLY A 2 47.87 13.10 49.10
C GLY A 2 47.17 12.92 47.75
N LEU A 3 45.94 12.39 47.77
CA LEU A 3 45.07 12.34 46.60
C LEU A 3 43.75 13.01 46.97
N SER A 4 43.53 14.17 46.35
CA SER A 4 42.35 15.02 46.48
C SER A 4 41.16 14.40 45.75
N SER A 5 39.99 14.45 46.39
CA SER A 5 38.70 14.07 45.81
C SER A 5 38.00 15.31 45.27
N SER A 6 37.54 15.29 44.02
CA SER A 6 36.76 16.37 43.40
C SER A 6 35.35 15.87 43.10
N SER A 7 34.37 16.39 43.81
CA SER A 7 32.94 16.19 43.55
C SER A 7 32.36 17.38 42.81
N SER A 8 31.82 17.16 41.62
CA SER A 8 31.12 18.17 40.81
C SER A 8 29.62 18.08 41.04
N SER A 9 29.00 19.17 41.47
CA SER A 9 27.55 19.35 41.54
C SER A 9 27.12 20.29 40.41
N SER A 10 26.13 19.87 39.63
CA SER A 10 25.54 20.68 38.55
C SER A 10 24.10 20.98 38.87
N SER A 11 23.84 22.25 39.16
CA SER A 11 22.54 22.87 39.41
C SER A 11 21.83 23.19 38.09
N SER A 12 20.60 22.69 37.94
CA SER A 12 19.69 23.00 36.84
C SER A 12 18.81 24.21 37.19
N SER A 13 18.96 25.30 36.43
CA SER A 13 18.08 26.46 36.47
C SER A 13 17.00 26.36 35.39
N SER A 14 15.75 26.37 35.83
CA SER A 14 14.55 26.42 35.01
C SER A 14 14.22 27.86 34.63
N SER A 15 14.22 28.17 33.33
CA SER A 15 13.77 29.45 32.77
C SER A 15 12.38 29.29 32.17
N SER A 16 11.40 29.90 32.85
CA SER A 16 10.02 30.08 32.38
C SER A 16 9.92 31.35 31.54
N SER A 17 9.66 31.20 30.24
CA SER A 17 9.39 32.31 29.32
C SER A 17 7.93 32.27 28.87
N SER A 18 7.13 33.12 29.52
CA SER A 18 5.81 33.57 29.07
C SER A 18 5.96 34.48 27.85
N SER A 19 5.45 34.07 26.69
CA SER A 19 5.33 34.94 25.51
C SER A 19 4.10 34.61 24.65
N SER A 20 3.18 35.59 24.66
CA SER A 20 2.45 36.11 23.50
C SER A 20 1.61 35.15 22.65
N SER A 21 0.39 34.94 23.12
CA SER A 21 -0.77 34.50 22.33
C SER A 21 -1.11 35.50 21.22
N SER A 22 -0.68 35.22 19.99
CA SER A 22 -1.32 35.62 18.72
C SER A 22 -0.37 35.28 17.57
N ARG A 23 -0.84 34.52 16.56
CA ARG A 23 -0.14 34.07 15.33
C ARG A 23 0.46 32.64 15.32
N THR A 24 -0.21 31.68 15.95
CA THR A 24 0.04 30.23 15.68
C THR A 24 -1.26 29.43 15.62
N ALA A 25 -2.33 30.05 15.12
CA ALA A 25 -3.65 29.41 14.94
C ALA A 25 -3.87 28.93 13.50
N CYS A 26 -2.80 28.60 12.76
CA CYS A 26 -2.91 28.15 11.37
C CYS A 26 -1.91 27.01 11.08
N ARG A 27 -2.00 25.90 11.82
CA ARG A 27 -1.35 24.62 11.42
C ARG A 27 -1.84 23.36 12.14
N THR A 28 -2.77 23.46 13.08
CA THR A 28 -3.19 22.31 13.93
C THR A 28 -4.54 21.70 13.56
N GLN A 29 -5.26 22.24 12.56
CA GLN A 29 -6.58 21.72 12.21
C GLN A 29 -6.52 20.42 11.40
N TRP A 30 -5.54 20.26 10.51
CA TRP A 30 -5.31 19.01 9.77
C TRP A 30 -4.85 17.87 10.66
N LEU A 31 -4.18 18.17 11.77
CA LEU A 31 -3.71 17.14 12.70
C LEU A 31 -4.86 16.45 13.46
N ARG A 32 -6.03 17.09 13.64
CA ARG A 32 -7.06 16.53 14.54
C ARG A 32 -7.89 15.39 13.94
N HIS A 33 -8.11 15.36 12.63
CA HIS A 33 -8.95 14.32 12.02
C HIS A 33 -8.25 12.96 11.97
N ASP A 34 -6.93 12.95 11.71
CA ASP A 34 -6.19 11.72 11.48
C ASP A 34 -5.91 10.95 12.78
N PHE A 35 -5.74 11.63 13.92
CA PHE A 35 -5.46 10.95 15.20
C PHE A 35 -6.57 9.99 15.63
N SER A 36 -7.83 10.27 15.30
CA SER A 36 -8.95 9.40 15.66
C SER A 36 -8.84 8.02 15.00
N ARG A 37 -8.45 7.99 13.70
CA ARG A 37 -8.28 6.76 12.92
C ARG A 37 -7.05 5.99 13.35
N ILE A 38 -5.94 6.69 13.59
CA ILE A 38 -4.69 6.08 14.06
C ILE A 38 -4.89 5.46 15.44
N ALA A 39 -5.53 6.18 16.37
CA ALA A 39 -5.83 5.66 17.71
C ALA A 39 -6.77 4.46 17.67
N ALA A 40 -7.78 4.47 16.78
CA ALA A 40 -8.67 3.33 16.58
C ALA A 40 -7.92 2.10 16.05
N TYR A 41 -7.02 2.29 15.08
CA TYR A 41 -6.18 1.21 14.54
C TYR A 41 -5.20 0.67 15.58
N GLU A 42 -4.54 1.52 16.37
CA GLU A 42 -3.69 1.09 17.48
C GLU A 42 -4.48 0.29 18.53
N ASN A 43 -5.68 0.75 18.90
CA ASN A 43 -6.56 0.03 19.82
C ASN A 43 -7.02 -1.32 19.25
N LEU A 44 -7.24 -1.42 17.94
CA LEU A 44 -7.52 -2.70 17.28
C LEU A 44 -6.31 -3.63 17.39
N LEU A 45 -5.12 -3.18 17.03
CA LEU A 45 -3.89 -3.98 17.11
C LEU A 45 -3.66 -4.53 18.52
N ARG A 46 -3.77 -3.68 19.55
CA ARG A 46 -3.63 -4.10 20.95
C ARG A 46 -4.65 -5.17 21.33
N ARG A 47 -5.92 -5.00 20.95
CA ARG A 47 -6.98 -5.99 21.23
C ARG A 47 -6.70 -7.33 20.57
N VAL A 48 -6.26 -7.33 19.31
CA VAL A 48 -5.91 -8.57 18.58
C VAL A 48 -4.73 -9.28 19.23
N MET A 49 -3.68 -8.55 19.59
CA MET A 49 -2.50 -9.13 20.27
C MET A 49 -2.83 -9.70 21.65
N LEU A 50 -3.73 -9.06 22.40
CA LEU A 50 -4.18 -9.57 23.70
C LEU A 50 -5.11 -10.78 23.56
N ALA A 51 -6.01 -10.77 22.57
CA ALA A 51 -6.94 -11.86 22.33
C ALA A 51 -6.25 -13.13 21.80
N ALA A 52 -5.17 -12.96 21.03
CA ALA A 52 -4.46 -14.07 20.37
C ALA A 52 -2.93 -13.93 20.50
N PRO A 53 -2.36 -14.11 21.71
CA PRO A 53 -0.93 -13.88 21.97
C PRO A 53 0.03 -14.84 21.23
N LYS A 54 -0.50 -15.90 20.63
CA LYS A 54 0.27 -16.90 19.85
C LYS A 54 -0.05 -16.85 18.34
N ALA A 55 -0.88 -15.91 17.89
CA ALA A 55 -1.19 -15.79 16.46
C ALA A 55 -0.02 -15.11 15.72
N ALA A 56 0.27 -15.62 14.52
CA ALA A 56 1.12 -14.90 13.58
C ALA A 56 0.31 -13.76 12.96
N LEU A 57 0.69 -12.52 13.27
CA LEU A 57 0.04 -11.32 12.74
C LEU A 57 0.84 -10.77 11.56
N LEU A 58 0.13 -10.41 10.50
CA LEU A 58 0.66 -9.69 9.34
C LEU A 58 -0.23 -8.48 9.12
N ALA A 59 0.37 -7.29 9.11
CA ALA A 59 -0.33 -6.10 8.64
C ALA A 59 -0.26 -6.06 7.11
N LEU A 60 -1.39 -5.79 6.49
CA LEU A 60 -1.51 -5.60 5.05
C LEU A 60 -2.08 -4.21 4.81
N ASP A 61 -1.30 -3.34 4.18
CA ASP A 61 -1.79 -2.02 3.80
C ASP A 61 -2.52 -2.11 2.46
N ALA A 62 -3.82 -1.80 2.52
CA ALA A 62 -4.68 -1.60 1.37
C ALA A 62 -4.63 -0.12 0.96
N PHE A 63 -4.75 0.13 -0.33
CA PHE A 63 -4.56 1.46 -0.89
C PHE A 63 -5.53 1.68 -2.05
N MET A 64 -5.72 2.96 -2.38
CA MET A 64 -6.55 3.38 -3.50
C MET A 64 -5.67 4.03 -4.56
N PHE A 65 -5.98 3.75 -5.81
CA PHE A 65 -5.39 4.42 -6.96
C PHE A 65 -6.13 5.75 -7.18
N GLY A 66 -5.54 6.85 -6.72
CA GLY A 66 -6.08 8.19 -6.97
C GLY A 66 -5.57 8.77 -8.28
N SER A 67 -6.29 9.71 -8.88
CA SER A 67 -5.70 10.57 -9.88
C SER A 67 -6.19 11.99 -9.69
N TYR A 68 -5.35 12.96 -10.03
CA TYR A 68 -5.72 14.37 -10.01
C TYR A 68 -5.47 14.99 -11.37
N ASN A 69 -6.30 15.97 -11.71
CA ASN A 69 -6.10 16.77 -12.91
C ASN A 69 -5.00 17.79 -12.63
N ALA A 70 -3.99 17.84 -13.50
CA ALA A 70 -2.93 18.82 -13.49
C ALA A 70 -2.88 19.52 -14.84
N THR A 71 -2.37 20.74 -14.87
CA THR A 71 -2.12 21.45 -16.13
C THR A 71 -0.66 21.26 -16.52
N ASN A 72 -0.40 20.73 -17.72
CA ASN A 72 0.97 20.63 -18.22
C ASN A 72 1.53 22.02 -18.62
N ALA A 73 2.82 22.09 -18.94
CA ALA A 73 3.46 23.35 -19.34
C ALA A 73 2.85 24.00 -20.60
N GLY A 74 2.12 23.23 -21.42
CA GLY A 74 1.40 23.71 -22.60
C GLY A 74 -0.04 24.14 -22.33
N GLY A 75 -0.47 24.21 -21.06
CA GLY A 75 -1.83 24.62 -20.69
C GLY A 75 -2.90 23.54 -20.86
N GLN A 76 -2.54 22.31 -21.24
CA GLN A 76 -3.49 21.20 -21.37
C GLN A 76 -3.71 20.51 -20.03
N GLN A 77 -4.96 20.14 -19.73
CA GLN A 77 -5.28 19.27 -18.60
C GLN A 77 -4.77 17.85 -18.87
N VAL A 78 -3.96 17.33 -17.96
CA VAL A 78 -3.43 15.97 -17.94
C VAL A 78 -3.82 15.32 -16.61
N GLN A 79 -4.23 14.06 -16.65
CA GLN A 79 -4.54 13.30 -15.45
C GLN A 79 -3.26 12.65 -14.94
N LEU A 80 -2.82 13.04 -13.73
CA LEU A 80 -1.64 12.48 -13.09
C LEU A 80 -2.05 11.42 -12.06
N ALA A 81 -1.26 10.36 -12.03
CA ALA A 81 -1.32 9.32 -11.03
C ALA A 81 -1.07 9.86 -9.62
N GLU A 82 -1.93 9.51 -8.67
CA GLU A 82 -1.73 9.77 -7.25
C GLU A 82 -1.65 8.46 -6.47
N PRO A 83 -0.44 7.91 -6.34
CA PRO A 83 -0.27 6.60 -5.71
C PRO A 83 -0.31 6.64 -4.17
N TYR A 84 -0.23 7.83 -3.57
CA TYR A 84 -0.21 8.03 -2.12
C TYR A 84 -1.51 8.63 -1.59
N TYR A 85 -2.59 8.64 -2.39
CA TYR A 85 -3.82 9.29 -1.95
C TYR A 85 -4.49 8.52 -0.81
N ASN A 86 -4.49 9.13 0.38
CA ASN A 86 -5.28 8.72 1.54
C ASN A 86 -5.08 7.26 2.00
N SER A 87 -3.89 6.69 1.81
CA SER A 87 -3.61 5.30 2.26
C SER A 87 -3.41 5.20 3.78
N GLY A 88 -2.93 6.26 4.43
CA GLY A 88 -2.59 6.22 5.87
C GLY A 88 -1.42 5.28 6.18
N GLU A 89 -0.73 4.79 5.15
CA GLU A 89 0.29 3.75 5.21
C GLU A 89 1.46 4.14 6.10
N GLU A 90 1.92 5.40 6.07
CA GLU A 90 3.01 5.86 6.93
C GLU A 90 2.67 5.71 8.42
N MET A 91 1.41 5.91 8.78
CA MET A 91 0.95 5.79 10.17
C MET A 91 0.78 4.32 10.57
N HIS A 92 0.32 3.47 9.66
CA HIS A 92 0.27 2.02 9.88
C HIS A 92 1.68 1.42 9.97
N ALA A 93 2.62 1.86 9.13
CA ALA A 93 4.03 1.48 9.17
C ALA A 93 4.70 1.88 10.50
N MET A 94 4.41 3.08 11.00
CA MET A 94 4.90 3.52 12.30
C MET A 94 4.38 2.63 13.45
N LEU A 95 3.09 2.31 13.46
CA LEU A 95 2.50 1.45 14.49
C LEU A 95 3.00 0.00 14.39
N THR A 96 3.04 -0.57 13.19
CA THR A 96 3.54 -1.94 12.98
C THR A 96 5.00 -2.08 13.39
N LYS A 97 5.85 -1.08 13.09
CA LYS A 97 7.23 -1.02 13.60
C LYS A 97 7.28 -0.96 15.13
N ARG A 98 6.42 -0.18 15.78
CA ARG A 98 6.33 -0.11 17.25
C ARG A 98 5.97 -1.45 17.88
N TYR A 99 5.05 -2.20 17.28
CA TYR A 99 4.61 -3.52 17.75
C TYR A 99 5.42 -4.70 17.16
N ARG A 100 6.47 -4.42 16.38
CA ARG A 100 7.31 -5.41 15.67
C ARG A 100 6.50 -6.37 14.82
N LEU A 101 5.45 -5.86 14.18
CA LEU A 101 4.63 -6.63 13.24
C LEU A 101 5.22 -6.51 11.84
N PRO A 102 5.33 -7.61 11.08
CA PRO A 102 5.61 -7.51 9.66
C PRO A 102 4.47 -6.76 8.99
N LEU A 103 4.84 -5.80 8.15
CA LEU A 103 3.93 -5.05 7.29
C LEU A 103 4.27 -5.39 5.84
N THR A 104 3.23 -5.57 5.03
CA THR A 104 3.38 -5.64 3.58
C THR A 104 2.42 -4.67 2.94
N SER A 105 2.92 -3.90 1.99
CA SER A 105 2.12 -2.92 1.26
C SER A 105 1.63 -3.56 -0.04
N ALA A 106 0.32 -3.64 -0.21
CA ALA A 106 -0.23 -4.02 -1.52
C ALA A 106 0.13 -2.96 -2.57
N ARG A 107 0.39 -1.71 -2.15
CA ARG A 107 0.88 -0.64 -3.01
C ARG A 107 2.22 -1.01 -3.59
N ASP A 108 3.21 -1.26 -2.76
CA ASP A 108 4.56 -1.58 -3.25
C ASP A 108 4.56 -2.85 -4.11
N ALA A 109 3.64 -3.80 -3.84
CA ALA A 109 3.45 -4.99 -4.64
C ALA A 109 2.86 -4.70 -6.03
N ALA A 110 1.91 -3.77 -6.12
CA ALA A 110 1.07 -3.55 -7.29
C ALA A 110 1.37 -2.22 -8.03
N TYR A 111 2.20 -1.35 -7.46
CA TYR A 111 2.46 0.01 -7.97
C TYR A 111 2.99 -0.02 -9.39
N ASP A 112 4.07 -0.77 -9.60
CA ASP A 112 4.74 -0.86 -10.90
C ASP A 112 3.80 -1.40 -11.97
N TYR A 113 2.88 -2.28 -11.56
CA TYR A 113 1.86 -2.87 -12.40
C TYR A 113 0.73 -1.90 -12.76
N MET A 114 0.38 -0.96 -11.88
CA MET A 114 -0.79 -0.10 -12.08
C MET A 114 -0.45 1.25 -12.69
N TYR A 115 0.76 1.78 -12.46
CA TYR A 115 1.10 3.17 -12.78
C TYR A 115 2.28 3.39 -13.70
N SER A 116 3.11 2.38 -13.99
CA SER A 116 3.98 2.53 -15.14
C SER A 116 3.06 2.74 -16.35
N GLY A 117 3.27 3.80 -17.15
CA GLY A 117 2.48 4.13 -18.35
C GLY A 117 2.62 3.09 -19.48
N GLN A 118 2.76 1.84 -19.09
CA GLN A 118 2.98 0.64 -19.87
C GLN A 118 1.92 -0.38 -19.47
N SER A 119 0.65 -0.02 -19.64
CA SER A 119 -0.39 -1.03 -19.87
C SER A 119 0.06 -2.07 -20.91
N ALA A 120 0.97 -1.71 -21.83
CA ALA A 120 1.69 -2.59 -22.74
C ALA A 120 2.68 -3.57 -22.06
N GLN A 121 3.46 -3.16 -21.06
CA GLN A 121 4.31 -4.09 -20.30
C GLN A 121 3.49 -4.93 -19.31
N LEU A 122 2.37 -4.41 -18.83
CA LEU A 122 1.38 -5.21 -18.11
C LEU A 122 0.72 -6.26 -19.00
N ALA A 123 0.30 -5.87 -20.19
CA ALA A 123 -0.25 -6.78 -21.17
C ALA A 123 0.79 -7.83 -21.61
N SER A 124 2.08 -7.49 -21.71
CA SER A 124 3.11 -8.47 -22.05
C SER A 124 3.50 -9.36 -20.87
N GLY A 125 3.56 -8.81 -19.65
CA GLY A 125 4.07 -9.45 -18.46
C GLY A 125 3.05 -10.06 -17.50
N LEU A 126 1.76 -9.75 -17.66
CA LEU A 126 0.62 -10.38 -16.98
C LEU A 126 -0.46 -10.83 -17.94
N GLY A 127 -0.44 -10.41 -19.21
CA GLY A 127 -1.53 -10.72 -20.14
C GLY A 127 -2.83 -9.98 -19.83
N ALA A 128 -2.80 -8.97 -18.96
CA ALA A 128 -3.98 -8.28 -18.47
C ALA A 128 -3.83 -6.76 -18.55
N THR A 129 -4.91 -6.06 -18.88
CA THR A 129 -4.98 -4.58 -18.83
C THR A 129 -5.46 -4.11 -17.45
N TYR A 130 -5.26 -2.83 -17.15
CA TYR A 130 -5.75 -2.22 -15.90
C TYR A 130 -7.26 -2.44 -15.72
N GLU A 131 -8.05 -2.28 -16.79
CA GLU A 131 -9.50 -2.45 -16.80
C GLU A 131 -9.93 -3.90 -16.52
N GLN A 132 -9.06 -4.88 -16.79
CA GLN A 132 -9.30 -6.29 -16.46
C GLN A 132 -8.93 -6.61 -15.01
N LEU A 133 -8.00 -5.86 -14.42
CA LEU A 133 -7.52 -6.05 -13.04
C LEU A 133 -8.31 -5.23 -12.02
N MET A 134 -8.89 -4.10 -12.42
CA MET A 134 -9.57 -3.16 -11.53
C MET A 134 -11.00 -2.89 -12.02
N GLN A 135 -11.98 -3.01 -11.13
CA GLN A 135 -13.38 -2.63 -11.41
C GLN A 135 -13.56 -1.11 -11.37
N ASP A 136 -12.86 -0.48 -10.42
CA ASP A 136 -12.77 0.95 -10.23
C ASP A 136 -11.41 1.27 -9.57
N PRO A 137 -11.08 2.53 -9.27
CA PRO A 137 -9.76 2.86 -8.70
C PRO A 137 -9.50 2.33 -7.28
N ARG A 138 -10.47 1.65 -6.65
CA ARG A 138 -10.40 1.10 -5.28
C ARG A 138 -10.48 -0.42 -5.26
N HIS A 139 -11.31 -0.99 -6.13
CA HIS A 139 -11.72 -2.38 -6.02
C HIS A 139 -11.08 -3.21 -7.15
N PRO A 140 -10.18 -4.16 -6.81
CA PRO A 140 -9.68 -5.10 -7.80
C PRO A 140 -10.78 -6.07 -8.24
N THR A 141 -10.71 -6.53 -9.49
CA THR A 141 -11.46 -7.70 -9.95
C THR A 141 -10.92 -8.96 -9.26
N ALA A 142 -11.59 -10.11 -9.44
CA ALA A 142 -11.06 -11.39 -8.96
C ALA A 142 -9.64 -11.67 -9.51
N LEU A 143 -9.37 -11.29 -10.76
CA LEU A 143 -8.06 -11.42 -11.40
C LEU A 143 -7.03 -10.44 -10.81
N GLY A 144 -7.46 -9.20 -10.51
CA GLY A 144 -6.61 -8.23 -9.81
C GLY A 144 -6.21 -8.73 -8.43
N ALA A 145 -7.18 -9.21 -7.65
CA ALA A 145 -6.95 -9.70 -6.30
C ALA A 145 -5.98 -10.90 -6.27
N SER A 146 -6.13 -11.86 -7.20
CA SER A 146 -5.20 -13.00 -7.31
C SER A 146 -3.79 -12.55 -7.69
N SER A 147 -3.67 -11.62 -8.64
CA SER A 147 -2.38 -11.11 -9.10
C SER A 147 -1.65 -10.34 -7.99
N THR A 148 -2.36 -9.51 -7.23
CA THR A 148 -1.80 -8.81 -6.06
C THR A 148 -1.41 -9.79 -4.95
N ALA A 149 -2.24 -10.79 -4.66
CA ALA A 149 -1.90 -11.82 -3.67
C ALA A 149 -0.62 -12.57 -4.04
N GLU A 150 -0.44 -12.88 -5.33
CA GLU A 150 0.76 -13.52 -5.83
C GLU A 150 2.01 -12.62 -5.73
N ALA A 151 1.88 -11.35 -6.10
CA ALA A 151 2.96 -10.36 -5.93
C ALA A 151 3.38 -10.21 -4.45
N LEU A 152 2.41 -10.19 -3.53
CA LEU A 152 2.66 -10.16 -2.08
C LEU A 152 3.42 -11.40 -1.61
N LEU A 153 3.03 -12.59 -2.08
CA LEU A 153 3.76 -13.83 -1.79
C LEU A 153 5.19 -13.77 -2.32
N HIS A 154 5.43 -13.16 -3.49
CA HIS A 154 6.78 -13.03 -4.07
C HIS A 154 7.70 -12.15 -3.25
N MET A 155 7.21 -11.00 -2.75
CA MET A 155 8.01 -10.12 -1.90
C MET A 155 8.49 -10.82 -0.64
N ARG A 156 7.69 -11.74 -0.09
CA ARG A 156 8.06 -12.50 1.11
C ARG A 156 9.16 -13.54 0.86
N HIS A 157 9.27 -14.06 -0.37
CA HIS A 157 10.19 -15.15 -0.69
C HIS A 157 11.54 -14.70 -1.27
N GLY A 158 11.74 -13.41 -1.55
CA GLY A 158 13.03 -12.72 -1.72
C GLY A 158 14.02 -13.23 -2.79
N SER A 159 13.83 -14.41 -3.38
CA SER A 159 14.91 -15.11 -4.11
C SER A 159 14.43 -16.02 -5.26
N CYS A 160 13.15 -16.03 -5.60
CA CYS A 160 12.64 -16.87 -6.71
C CYS A 160 11.66 -16.15 -7.65
N TRP A 161 11.81 -14.83 -7.77
CA TRP A 161 10.91 -13.98 -8.55
C TRP A 161 10.71 -14.47 -10.00
N LEU A 162 11.79 -14.89 -10.68
CA LEU A 162 11.73 -15.39 -12.05
C LEU A 162 10.83 -16.64 -12.18
N HIS A 163 10.88 -17.53 -11.20
CA HIS A 163 10.25 -18.84 -11.28
C HIS A 163 8.74 -18.76 -11.06
N SER A 164 8.30 -17.91 -10.14
CA SER A 164 6.87 -17.71 -9.93
C SER A 164 6.25 -16.82 -11.01
N TRP A 165 6.96 -15.81 -11.49
CA TRP A 165 6.51 -15.01 -12.64
C TRP A 165 6.25 -15.88 -13.88
N LEU A 166 7.12 -16.85 -14.16
CA LEU A 166 6.92 -17.85 -15.20
C LEU A 166 5.66 -18.72 -14.98
N LYS A 167 5.33 -19.08 -13.73
CA LYS A 167 4.13 -19.86 -13.40
C LYS A 167 2.85 -19.05 -13.59
N LEU A 168 2.83 -17.78 -13.17
CA LEU A 168 1.69 -16.89 -13.38
C LEU A 168 1.42 -16.68 -14.86
N GLN A 169 2.47 -16.40 -15.63
CA GLN A 169 2.41 -16.30 -17.09
C GLN A 169 1.79 -17.55 -17.73
N LEU A 170 2.15 -18.73 -17.25
CA LEU A 170 1.60 -19.99 -17.74
C LEU A 170 0.12 -20.15 -17.35
N ALA A 171 -0.24 -19.80 -16.13
CA ALA A 171 -1.62 -19.90 -15.63
C ALA A 171 -2.56 -18.95 -16.38
N VAL A 172 -2.17 -17.71 -16.63
CA VAL A 172 -2.96 -16.74 -17.41
C VAL A 172 -3.16 -17.24 -18.84
N LYS A 173 -2.10 -17.76 -19.48
CA LYS A 173 -2.20 -18.33 -20.84
C LYS A 173 -3.16 -19.52 -20.87
N GLN A 174 -3.14 -20.39 -19.87
CA GLN A 174 -4.10 -21.50 -19.76
C GLN A 174 -5.53 -21.01 -19.59
N GLN A 175 -5.76 -20.00 -18.75
CA GLN A 175 -7.10 -19.44 -18.53
C GLN A 175 -7.65 -18.78 -19.81
N GLN A 176 -6.83 -18.03 -20.54
CA GLN A 176 -7.21 -17.45 -21.83
C GLN A 176 -7.55 -18.52 -22.87
N GLN A 177 -6.78 -19.62 -22.93
CA GLN A 177 -7.09 -20.75 -23.81
C GLN A 177 -8.43 -21.40 -23.45
N GLN A 178 -8.73 -21.59 -22.17
CA GLN A 178 -10.02 -22.13 -21.73
C GLN A 178 -11.18 -21.22 -22.13
N GLN A 179 -11.04 -19.90 -21.98
CA GLN A 179 -12.07 -18.96 -22.43
C GLN A 179 -12.29 -19.01 -23.95
N GLN A 180 -11.22 -19.08 -24.74
CA GLN A 180 -11.34 -19.23 -26.20
C GLN A 180 -12.05 -20.54 -26.59
N GLN A 181 -11.76 -21.64 -25.90
CA GLN A 181 -12.46 -22.91 -26.13
C GLN A 181 -13.93 -22.84 -25.77
N GLN A 182 -14.30 -22.15 -24.69
CA GLN A 182 -15.70 -21.92 -24.32
C GLN A 182 -16.44 -21.08 -25.36
N ILE A 183 -15.79 -20.05 -25.93
CA ILE A 183 -16.35 -19.22 -27.01
C ILE A 183 -16.53 -20.03 -28.31
N LEU A 184 -15.56 -20.88 -28.65
CA LEU A 184 -15.67 -21.76 -29.82
C LEU A 184 -16.77 -22.81 -29.64
N HIS A 185 -16.91 -23.36 -28.43
CA HIS A 185 -17.95 -24.33 -28.11
C HIS A 185 -19.34 -23.68 -28.16
N SER A 186 -19.51 -22.48 -27.60
CA SER A 186 -20.80 -21.76 -27.66
C SER A 186 -21.19 -21.38 -29.09
N ARG A 187 -20.23 -21.03 -29.96
CA ARG A 187 -20.48 -20.79 -31.39
C ARG A 187 -20.94 -22.03 -32.17
N ARG A 188 -20.51 -23.24 -31.78
CA ARG A 188 -20.97 -24.49 -32.43
C ARG A 188 -22.40 -24.85 -32.08
N LEU A 189 -22.88 -24.42 -30.92
CA LEU A 189 -24.24 -24.75 -30.45
C LEU A 189 -25.32 -23.84 -31.05
N CYS A 190 -24.94 -22.69 -31.63
CA CYS A 190 -25.86 -21.76 -32.29
C CYS A 190 -25.41 -21.41 -33.73
N PRO A 191 -25.44 -22.37 -34.68
CA PRO A 191 -25.17 -22.07 -36.08
C PRO A 191 -26.38 -21.35 -36.70
N GLY A 192 -26.38 -20.02 -36.66
CA GLY A 192 -27.33 -19.19 -37.40
C GLY A 192 -28.43 -18.55 -36.56
N GLN A 193 -28.18 -17.34 -36.11
CA GLN A 193 -29.15 -16.24 -36.09
C GLN A 193 -28.47 -15.00 -36.66
#